data_AF-A0A0Q5Q2S8-F1
#
_entry.id   AF-A0A0Q5Q2S8-F1
#
_cell.length_a   1.000
_cell.length_b   1.000
_cell.length_c   1.000
_cell.angle_alpha   90.00
_cell.angle_beta   90.00
_cell.angle_gamma   90.00
#
_symmetry.space_group_name_H-M   'P 1'
#
loop_
_entity.id
_entity.type
_entity.pdbx_description
1 polymer ?
#
loop_
_entity_poly.entity_id
_entity_poly.type
_entity_poly.pdbx_seq_one_letter_code
_entity_poly.pdbx_strand_id
1 'polypeptide(L)'
;MLFVDQKYPVNAEALTVCSVLKLNKENFFRMLDEVPGMFRFMSSKISGSMYSKSILMRKISCRNASERLQEILQMLKKEQGHEKPFSFTLPFTRQQLASLTGLCVETTIRTIKKMERQKLLRIKDRKILY
;
A
#
# COMPACT_ATOMS: atom_id res chain seq x y z
N MET A 1 -10.52 -0.66 -16.39
CA MET A 1 -11.28 -1.15 -15.23
C MET A 1 -12.45 -1.99 -15.70
N LEU A 2 -12.53 -3.23 -15.19
CA LEU A 2 -13.44 -4.29 -15.64
C LEU A 2 -14.93 -3.92 -15.61
N PHE A 3 -15.40 -3.37 -14.48
CA PHE A 3 -16.84 -3.11 -14.26
C PHE A 3 -17.38 -1.83 -14.91
N VAL A 4 -16.50 -0.89 -15.27
CA VAL A 4 -16.89 0.41 -15.88
C VAL A 4 -16.43 0.55 -17.33
N ASP A 5 -15.90 -0.54 -17.90
CA ASP A 5 -15.40 -0.62 -19.27
C ASP A 5 -14.41 0.48 -19.70
N GLN A 6 -13.55 0.91 -18.76
CA GLN A 6 -12.51 1.93 -19.00
C GLN A 6 -11.13 1.30 -19.19
N LYS A 7 -10.14 2.08 -19.64
CA LYS A 7 -8.72 1.66 -19.58
C LYS A 7 -8.26 1.49 -18.13
N TYR A 8 -7.24 0.67 -17.89
CA TYR A 8 -6.65 0.53 -16.56
C TYR A 8 -5.70 1.70 -16.29
N PRO A 9 -5.82 2.39 -15.14
CA PRO A 9 -4.97 3.54 -14.82
C PRO A 9 -3.59 3.15 -14.28
N VAL A 10 -3.31 1.85 -14.14
CA VAL A 10 -2.09 1.29 -13.57
C VAL A 10 -1.61 0.10 -14.39
N ASN A 11 -0.31 -0.17 -14.33
CA ASN A 11 0.31 -1.39 -14.81
C ASN A 11 0.40 -2.44 -13.69
N ALA A 12 0.70 -3.68 -14.08
CA ALA A 12 1.05 -4.75 -13.16
C ALA A 12 2.39 -5.34 -13.61
N GLU A 13 3.34 -5.45 -12.69
CA GLU A 13 4.69 -5.94 -12.95
C GLU A 13 5.02 -7.08 -11.99
N ALA A 14 5.63 -8.15 -12.52
CA ALA A 14 6.07 -9.28 -11.71
C ALA A 14 7.40 -8.95 -11.03
N LEU A 15 7.42 -8.97 -9.69
CA LEU A 15 8.64 -8.72 -8.90
C LEU A 15 9.57 -9.93 -8.86
N THR A 16 9.04 -11.12 -9.12
CA THR A 16 9.75 -12.41 -9.15
C THR A 16 9.15 -13.29 -10.23
N VAL A 17 9.81 -14.40 -10.56
CA VAL A 17 9.24 -15.43 -11.44
C VAL A 17 7.89 -15.89 -10.87
N CYS A 18 6.84 -15.84 -11.68
CA CYS A 18 5.48 -16.16 -11.27
C CYS A 18 4.69 -16.80 -12.40
N SER A 19 3.60 -17.49 -12.04
CA SER A 19 2.61 -17.99 -12.97
C SER A 19 1.33 -17.18 -12.82
N VAL A 20 0.72 -16.79 -13.94
CA VAL A 20 -0.48 -15.93 -13.96
C VAL A 20 -1.64 -16.71 -14.58
N LEU A 21 -2.74 -16.82 -13.83
CA LEU A 21 -4.01 -17.34 -14.34
C LEU A 21 -4.83 -16.18 -14.91
N LYS A 22 -5.17 -16.27 -16.20
CA LYS A 22 -5.97 -15.26 -16.89
C LYS A 22 -7.40 -15.76 -17.08
N LEU A 23 -8.36 -15.00 -16.57
CA LEU A 23 -9.78 -15.17 -16.85
C LEU A 23 -10.24 -14.05 -17.77
N ASN A 24 -10.97 -14.37 -18.84
CA ASN A 24 -11.52 -13.35 -19.73
C ASN A 24 -12.71 -12.63 -19.06
N LYS A 25 -13.10 -11.49 -19.64
CA LYS A 25 -14.17 -10.64 -19.12
C LYS A 25 -15.49 -11.40 -19.07
N GLU A 26 -15.81 -12.11 -20.14
CA GLU A 26 -17.11 -12.77 -20.35
C GLU A 26 -17.32 -13.93 -19.36
N ASN A 27 -16.32 -14.79 -19.18
CA ASN A 27 -16.40 -15.91 -18.24
C ASN A 27 -16.41 -15.41 -16.80
N PHE A 28 -15.72 -14.30 -16.50
CA PHE A 28 -15.79 -13.69 -15.17
C PHE A 28 -17.20 -13.21 -14.85
N PHE A 29 -17.84 -12.45 -15.76
CA PHE A 29 -19.21 -11.98 -15.53
C PHE A 29 -20.20 -13.15 -15.42
N ARG A 30 -20.08 -14.15 -16.30
CA ARG A 30 -20.88 -15.38 -16.20
C ARG A 30 -20.75 -16.06 -14.84
N MET A 31 -19.52 -16.18 -14.32
CA MET A 31 -19.28 -16.74 -12.99
C MET A 31 -19.92 -15.91 -11.86
N LEU A 32 -20.00 -14.59 -11.99
CA LEU A 32 -20.68 -13.74 -11.00
C LEU A 32 -22.18 -14.04 -10.94
N ASP A 33 -22.80 -14.36 -12.08
CA ASP A 33 -24.22 -14.62 -12.21
C ASP A 33 -24.59 -16.07 -11.84
N GLU A 34 -23.76 -17.04 -12.24
CA GLU A 34 -24.03 -18.47 -12.04
C GLU A 34 -23.70 -18.96 -10.62
N VAL A 35 -22.74 -18.33 -9.93
CA VAL A 35 -22.30 -18.78 -8.60
C VAL A 35 -22.99 -17.96 -7.51
N PRO A 36 -23.93 -18.55 -6.73
CA PRO A 36 -24.65 -17.84 -5.69
C PRO A 36 -23.71 -17.21 -4.66
N GLY A 37 -23.91 -15.93 -4.37
CA GLY A 37 -23.11 -15.20 -3.38
C GLY A 37 -21.77 -14.68 -3.90
N MET A 38 -21.32 -15.05 -5.10
CA MET A 38 -20.05 -14.56 -5.67
C MET A 38 -20.07 -13.04 -5.85
N PHE A 39 -21.17 -12.47 -6.38
CA PHE A 39 -21.31 -11.02 -6.51
C PHE A 39 -21.22 -10.29 -5.15
N ARG A 40 -21.86 -10.84 -4.11
CA ARG A 40 -21.81 -10.28 -2.75
C ARG A 40 -20.39 -10.36 -2.18
N PHE A 41 -19.71 -11.49 -2.36
CA PHE A 41 -18.33 -11.67 -1.97
C PHE A 41 -17.41 -10.64 -2.65
N MET A 42 -17.51 -10.49 -3.97
CA MET A 42 -16.74 -9.52 -4.73
C MET A 42 -17.03 -8.08 -4.29
N SER A 43 -18.30 -7.73 -4.11
CA SER A 43 -18.71 -6.41 -3.62
C SER A 43 -18.12 -6.12 -2.25
N SER A 44 -18.12 -7.08 -1.33
CA SER A 44 -17.48 -6.95 -0.01
C SER A 44 -15.97 -6.69 -0.12
N LYS A 45 -15.26 -7.40 -1.00
CA LYS A 45 -13.83 -7.19 -1.23
C LYS A 45 -13.52 -5.81 -1.82
N ILE A 46 -14.32 -5.35 -2.79
CA ILE A 46 -14.16 -4.02 -3.39
C ILE A 46 -14.41 -2.94 -2.32
N SER A 47 -15.51 -3.03 -1.57
CA SER A 47 -15.85 -2.09 -0.50
C SER A 47 -14.79 -2.05 0.60
N GLY A 48 -14.26 -3.19 1.03
CA GLY A 48 -13.16 -3.26 1.98
C GLY A 48 -11.89 -2.56 1.48
N SER A 49 -11.52 -2.79 0.20
CA SER A 49 -10.39 -2.10 -0.43
C SER A 49 -10.60 -0.58 -0.50
N MET A 50 -11.81 -0.14 -0.87
CA MET A 50 -12.18 1.28 -0.91
C MET A 50 -12.10 1.91 0.48
N TYR A 51 -12.62 1.24 1.51
CA TYR A 51 -12.54 1.72 2.88
C TYR A 51 -11.09 1.91 3.34
N SER A 52 -10.23 0.91 3.16
CA SER A 52 -8.81 1.01 3.51
C SER A 52 -8.12 2.16 2.75
N LYS A 53 -8.41 2.33 1.46
CA LYS A 53 -7.90 3.46 0.66
C LYS A 53 -8.38 4.81 1.18
N SER A 54 -9.64 4.93 1.59
CA SER A 54 -10.18 6.16 2.18
C SER A 54 -9.52 6.52 3.51
N ILE A 55 -9.26 5.53 4.37
CA ILE A 55 -8.50 5.74 5.61
C ILE A 55 -7.07 6.19 5.31
N LEU A 56 -6.40 5.53 4.36
CA LEU A 56 -5.05 5.91 3.94
C LEU A 56 -5.02 7.33 3.37
N MET A 57 -5.97 7.68 2.51
CA MET A 57 -6.09 9.02 1.94
C MET A 57 -6.25 10.08 3.03
N ARG A 58 -7.12 9.84 4.03
CA ARG A 58 -7.27 10.75 5.18
C ARG A 58 -5.96 10.94 5.94
N LYS A 59 -5.20 9.86 6.17
CA LYS A 59 -3.92 9.90 6.87
C LYS A 59 -2.83 10.65 6.09
N ILE A 60 -2.82 10.51 4.77
CA ILE A 60 -1.83 11.18 3.91
C ILE A 60 -2.20 12.64 3.63
N SER A 61 -3.46 13.05 3.82
CA SER A 61 -3.88 14.46 3.65
C SER A 61 -3.24 15.44 4.65
N CYS A 62 -2.55 14.97 5.70
CA CYS A 62 -1.78 15.82 6.62
C CYS A 62 -0.79 16.72 5.86
N ARG A 63 -0.52 17.96 6.30
CA ARG A 63 0.41 18.85 5.59
C ARG A 63 1.89 18.50 5.81
N ASN A 64 2.20 17.81 6.91
CA ASN A 64 3.57 17.54 7.33
C ASN A 64 4.10 16.21 6.75
N ALA A 65 5.21 16.25 6.02
CA ALA A 65 5.85 15.09 5.43
C ALA A 65 6.25 14.02 6.48
N SER A 66 6.65 14.45 7.68
CA SER A 66 7.06 13.54 8.76
C SER A 66 5.88 12.76 9.32
N GLU A 67 4.74 13.43 9.54
CA GLU A 67 3.50 12.79 10.01
C GLU A 67 2.96 11.81 8.97
N ARG A 68 2.97 12.19 7.68
CA ARG A 68 2.57 11.27 6.59
C ARG A 68 3.40 9.99 6.61
N LEU A 69 4.72 10.11 6.72
CA LEU A 69 5.62 8.96 6.78
C LEU A 69 5.35 8.11 8.02
N GLN A 70 5.20 8.73 9.21
CA GLN A 70 4.87 8.01 10.43
C GLN A 70 3.56 7.23 10.33
N GLU A 71 2.49 7.83 9.81
CA GLU A 71 1.19 7.18 9.66
C GLU A 71 1.27 5.93 8.79
N ILE A 72 2.00 5.99 7.66
CA ILE A 72 2.20 4.83 6.80
C ILE A 72 3.05 3.77 7.49
N LEU A 73 4.17 4.17 8.11
CA LEU A 73 5.05 3.24 8.81
C LEU A 73 4.32 2.54 9.97
N GLN A 74 3.50 3.26 10.72
CA GLN A 74 2.69 2.72 11.81
C GLN A 74 1.61 1.76 11.30
N MET A 75 0.97 2.09 10.17
CA MET A 75 -0.01 1.20 9.53
C MET A 75 0.65 -0.12 9.10
N LEU A 76 1.76 -0.05 8.36
CA LEU A 76 2.50 -1.23 7.89
C LEU A 76 3.01 -2.10 9.06
N LYS A 77 3.52 -1.44 10.10
CA LYS A 77 3.99 -2.11 11.32
C LYS A 77 2.85 -2.85 12.03
N LYS A 78 1.67 -2.25 12.13
CA LYS A 78 0.48 -2.84 12.75
C LYS A 78 -0.06 -4.02 11.94
N GLU A 79 -0.06 -3.93 10.61
CA GLU A 79 -0.48 -5.02 9.72
C GLU A 79 0.38 -6.28 9.88
N GLN A 80 1.66 -6.11 10.25
CA GLN A 80 2.62 -7.19 10.47
C GLN A 80 2.71 -7.65 11.94
N GLY A 81 1.87 -7.11 12.84
CA GLY A 81 1.81 -7.53 14.25
C GLY A 81 3.01 -7.10 15.11
N HIS A 82 3.77 -6.10 14.69
CA HIS A 82 4.94 -5.61 15.44
C HIS A 82 4.56 -4.47 16.41
N GLU A 83 4.78 -4.65 17.71
CA GLU A 83 4.45 -3.61 18.71
C GLU A 83 5.70 -2.92 19.29
N LYS A 84 6.84 -3.61 19.31
CA LYS A 84 8.07 -3.08 19.92
C LYS A 84 8.74 -2.01 19.03
N PRO A 85 9.39 -0.97 19.59
CA PRO A 85 10.15 0.00 18.81
C PRO A 85 11.24 -0.67 17.97
N PHE A 86 11.42 -0.23 16.72
CA PHE A 86 12.45 -0.71 15.78
C PHE A 86 12.40 -2.22 15.48
N SER A 87 11.27 -2.89 15.78
CA SER A 87 11.10 -4.32 15.52
C SER A 87 10.66 -4.63 14.09
N PHE A 88 10.22 -3.62 13.35
CA PHE A 88 9.77 -3.77 11.99
C PHE A 88 10.83 -3.28 11.00
N THR A 89 11.38 -4.20 10.21
CA THR A 89 12.28 -3.86 9.10
C THR A 89 11.45 -3.60 7.86
N LEU A 90 11.56 -2.39 7.33
CA LEU A 90 10.73 -1.96 6.21
C LEU A 90 11.20 -2.59 4.89
N PRO A 91 10.35 -3.34 4.17
CA PRO A 91 10.72 -3.99 2.91
C PRO A 91 10.57 -3.05 1.69
N PHE A 92 10.50 -1.73 1.90
CA PHE A 92 10.25 -0.75 0.86
C PHE A 92 11.46 0.15 0.60
N THR A 93 11.68 0.46 -0.68
CA THR A 93 12.67 1.44 -1.11
C THR A 93 12.18 2.86 -0.80
N ARG A 94 13.11 3.83 -0.83
CA ARG A 94 12.78 5.24 -0.55
C ARG A 94 11.86 5.81 -1.63
N GLN A 95 12.02 5.33 -2.86
CA GLN A 95 11.16 5.65 -3.98
C GLN A 95 9.75 5.08 -3.78
N GLN A 96 9.63 3.83 -3.35
CA GLN A 96 8.32 3.25 -3.04
C GLN A 96 7.63 4.00 -1.90
N LEU A 97 8.35 4.40 -0.85
CA LEU A 97 7.78 5.23 0.22
C LEU A 97 7.35 6.61 -0.26
N ALA A 98 8.13 7.23 -1.16
CA ALA A 98 7.77 8.50 -1.78
C ALA A 98 6.47 8.37 -2.59
N SER A 99 6.35 7.33 -3.42
CA SER A 99 5.14 7.01 -4.16
C SER A 99 3.94 6.74 -3.24
N LEU A 100 4.12 6.00 -2.14
CA LEU A 100 3.06 5.71 -1.17
C LEU A 100 2.60 6.95 -0.40
N THR A 101 3.50 7.88 -0.10
CA THR A 101 3.21 9.11 0.67
C THR A 101 2.82 10.31 -0.21
N GLY A 102 2.94 10.18 -1.53
CA GLY A 102 2.81 11.30 -2.47
C GLY A 102 3.88 12.38 -2.26
N LEU A 103 5.03 12.03 -1.69
CA LEU A 103 6.16 12.94 -1.49
C LEU A 103 7.16 12.81 -2.65
N CYS A 104 7.96 13.86 -2.88
CA CYS A 104 9.14 13.74 -3.73
C CYS A 104 10.19 12.82 -3.06
N VAL A 105 10.93 12.04 -3.83
CA VAL A 105 11.94 11.09 -3.31
C VAL A 105 12.94 11.78 -2.40
N GLU A 106 13.43 12.96 -2.79
CA GLU A 106 14.35 13.78 -2.01
C GLU A 106 13.75 14.23 -0.67
N THR A 107 12.48 14.67 -0.67
CA THR A 107 11.74 15.05 0.54
C THR A 107 11.58 13.84 1.47
N THR A 108 11.29 12.66 0.92
CA THR A 108 11.21 11.42 1.69
C THR A 108 12.56 11.09 2.33
N ILE A 109 13.67 11.17 1.59
CA ILE A 109 15.02 10.93 2.11
C ILE A 109 15.37 11.91 3.24
N ARG A 110 15.16 13.22 3.02
CA ARG A 110 15.43 14.26 4.03
C ARG A 110 14.58 14.06 5.28
N THR A 111 13.31 13.71 5.11
CA THR A 111 12.38 13.49 6.23
C THR A 111 12.75 12.24 7.03
N ILE A 112 13.09 11.13 6.37
CA ILE A 112 13.58 9.91 7.06
C ILE A 112 14.82 10.24 7.90
N LYS A 113 15.76 11.02 7.36
CA LYS A 113 16.95 11.46 8.11
C LYS A 113 16.62 12.37 9.30
N LYS A 114 15.62 13.24 9.16
CA LYS A 114 15.10 14.04 10.28
C LYS A 114 14.50 13.14 11.36
N MET A 115 13.67 12.16 10.97
CA MET A 115 13.04 11.21 11.88
C MET A 115 14.06 10.34 12.62
N GLU A 116 15.15 9.94 11.94
CA GLU A 116 16.29 9.24 12.55
C GLU A 116 16.95 10.08 13.66
N ARG A 117 17.24 11.36 13.38
CA ARG A 117 17.81 12.28 14.39
C ARG A 117 16.88 12.48 15.60
N GLN A 118 15.58 12.41 15.38
CA GLN A 118 14.55 12.47 16.40
C GLN A 118 14.32 11.13 17.13
N LYS A 119 15.10 10.09 16.83
CA LYS A 119 15.00 8.74 17.40
C LYS A 119 13.66 8.04 17.14
N LEU A 120 12.93 8.46 16.10
CA LEU A 120 11.65 7.87 15.70
C LEU A 120 11.82 6.60 14.85
N LEU A 121 12.95 6.48 14.16
CA LEU A 121 13.36 5.30 13.40
C LEU A 121 14.88 5.13 13.50
N ARG A 122 15.39 3.96 13.09
CA ARG A 122 16.83 3.71 12.95
C ARG A 122 17.15 3.26 11.55
N ILE A 123 18.31 3.68 11.02
CA ILE A 123 18.83 3.13 9.76
C ILE A 123 20.00 2.21 10.10
N LYS A 124 19.87 0.93 9.77
CA LYS A 124 20.93 -0.07 9.92
C LYS A 124 21.13 -0.78 8.57
N ASP A 125 22.36 -0.83 8.06
CA ASP A 125 22.69 -1.48 6.79
C ASP A 125 21.81 -1.02 5.61
N ARG A 126 21.55 0.29 5.53
CA ARG A 126 20.62 0.91 4.56
C ARG A 126 19.17 0.42 4.67
N LYS A 127 18.78 -0.32 5.70
CA LYS A 127 17.40 -0.69 6.01
C LYS A 127 16.80 0.23 7.08
N ILE A 128 15.51 0.50 6.97
CA ILE A 128 14.77 1.31 7.95
C ILE A 128 14.15 0.37 8.97
N LEU A 129 14.43 0.62 10.26
CA LEU A 129 13.85 -0.06 11.40
C LEU A 129 12.90 0.90 12.11
N TYR A 130 11.63 0.53 12.24
CA TYR A 130 10.55 1.33 12.84
C TYR A 130 9.85 0.57 13.98
#